data_AF-A0A1Q3MRV0-F1
#
_entry.id   AF-A0A1Q3MRV0-F1
#
_cell.length_a   1.000
_cell.length_b   1.000
_cell.length_c   1.000
_cell.angle_alpha   90.00
_cell.angle_beta   90.00
_cell.angle_gamma   90.00
#
_symmetry.space_group_name_H-M   'P 1'
#
loop_
_entity.id
_entity.type
_entity.pdbx_description
1 polymer ?
#
loop_
_entity_poly.entity_id
_entity_poly.type
_entity_poly.pdbx_seq_one_letter_code
_entity_poly.pdbx_strand_id
1 'polypeptide(L)'
;MIRETLKKAAGLFVEFEEDPNKVSTSGYDPLEDPSPAPAPAPKAKTIEQIVREQPGPNLDEIKVPEEVATPVPAPEATAPTEPVVRPDGTINFESIYSLAKLPTSPFTAEQILELFASLPADLPIDSKRATIKVTLGAMAKTLGVTTEQIVADASRKLAALAAYNESFTKQATDYCARAEIEIMTLEQQIADKKKAIEEAKAKQETMNEACVKESDRLDDVLEFFSMDVPPSKMA
;
A
#
# COMPACT_ATOMS: atom_id res chain seq x y z
N MET A 1 -24.76 -26.99 18.68
CA MET A 1 -25.12 -26.95 17.25
C MET A 1 -24.20 -25.99 16.47
N ILE A 2 -22.86 -26.05 16.64
CA ILE A 2 -21.89 -25.24 15.84
C ILE A 2 -20.53 -25.99 15.76
N ARG A 3 -20.49 -27.19 15.14
CA ARG A 3 -19.25 -27.98 14.97
C ARG A 3 -19.12 -28.63 13.58
N GLU A 4 -19.65 -28.01 12.52
CA GLU A 4 -19.56 -28.59 11.17
C GLU A 4 -19.43 -27.55 10.04
N THR A 5 -18.29 -26.86 9.94
CA THR A 5 -17.92 -26.14 8.70
C THR A 5 -16.42 -26.15 8.35
N LEU A 6 -15.60 -26.97 9.01
CA LEU A 6 -14.18 -27.15 8.64
C LEU A 6 -13.95 -28.50 7.98
N LYS A 7 -14.34 -28.61 6.71
CA LYS A 7 -13.92 -29.69 5.80
C LYS A 7 -14.14 -29.26 4.35
N LYS A 8 -13.09 -28.75 3.70
CA LYS A 8 -12.73 -28.91 2.27
C LYS A 8 -11.83 -27.77 1.79
N ALA A 9 -10.52 -27.98 1.91
CA ALA A 9 -9.52 -27.44 0.98
C ALA A 9 -8.31 -28.39 1.05
N ALA A 10 -8.54 -29.61 0.56
CA ALA A 10 -7.49 -30.57 0.27
C ALA A 10 -7.28 -30.56 -1.24
N GLY A 11 -6.03 -30.38 -1.67
CA GLY A 11 -5.60 -30.75 -3.02
C GLY A 11 -5.20 -29.58 -3.91
N LEU A 12 -3.96 -29.12 -3.77
CA LEU A 12 -3.11 -28.84 -4.92
C LEU A 12 -1.63 -28.92 -4.49
N PHE A 13 -1.16 -30.15 -4.23
CA PHE A 13 0.26 -30.44 -4.21
C PHE A 13 0.74 -30.50 -5.68
N VAL A 14 1.58 -29.55 -6.07
CA VAL A 14 2.37 -29.64 -7.30
C VAL A 14 3.66 -30.36 -6.93
N GLU A 15 3.75 -31.61 -7.37
CA GLU A 15 4.90 -32.48 -7.25
C GLU A 15 5.95 -32.03 -8.29
N PHE A 16 7.05 -31.44 -7.85
CA PHE A 16 8.21 -31.18 -8.70
C PHE A 16 9.10 -32.42 -8.65
N GLU A 17 9.13 -33.18 -9.75
CA GLU A 17 10.16 -34.20 -9.99
C GLU A 17 11.52 -33.49 -10.14
N GLU A 18 12.39 -33.63 -9.14
CA GLU A 18 13.81 -33.33 -9.25
C GLU A 18 14.50 -34.44 -10.04
N ASP A 19 15.07 -34.08 -11.18
CA ASP A 19 15.82 -34.95 -12.08
C ASP A 19 17.31 -34.96 -11.64
N PRO A 20 17.85 -36.05 -11.06
CA PRO A 20 19.15 -36.02 -10.38
C PRO A 20 20.37 -36.19 -11.31
N ASN A 21 20.27 -35.95 -12.62
CA ASN A 21 21.36 -36.33 -13.53
C ASN A 21 21.58 -35.42 -14.75
N LYS A 22 21.96 -34.16 -14.52
CA LYS A 22 22.66 -33.34 -15.52
C LYS A 22 24.01 -32.85 -15.01
N VAL A 23 24.98 -33.74 -15.16
CA VAL A 23 26.40 -33.41 -15.20
C VAL A 23 26.67 -32.60 -16.48
N SER A 24 26.76 -31.28 -16.37
CA SER A 24 27.39 -30.44 -17.40
C SER A 24 28.82 -30.14 -16.99
N THR A 25 29.72 -30.96 -17.50
CA THR A 25 31.16 -30.68 -17.60
C THR A 25 31.39 -29.60 -18.64
N SER A 26 31.62 -28.36 -18.22
CA SER A 26 32.31 -27.38 -19.05
C SER A 26 33.70 -27.18 -18.46
N GLY A 27 34.70 -27.73 -19.14
CA GLY A 27 36.09 -27.49 -18.84
C GLY A 27 36.45 -26.02 -19.06
N TYR A 28 37.19 -25.48 -18.11
CA TYR A 28 38.02 -24.29 -18.31
C TYR A 28 39.37 -24.52 -17.64
N ASP A 29 40.38 -24.16 -18.43
CA ASP A 29 41.82 -24.30 -18.26
C ASP A 29 42.36 -23.58 -17.01
N PRO A 30 43.35 -24.14 -16.29
CA PRO A 30 43.99 -23.48 -15.16
C PRO A 30 45.19 -22.65 -15.62
N LEU A 31 45.09 -21.32 -15.51
CA LEU A 31 46.25 -20.45 -15.46
C LEU A 31 46.49 -20.02 -14.02
N GLU A 32 47.58 -20.55 -13.47
CA GLU A 32 48.18 -20.21 -12.18
C GLU A 32 48.64 -18.75 -12.18
N ASP A 33 48.17 -17.99 -11.18
CA ASP A 33 48.78 -16.74 -10.78
C ASP A 33 48.96 -16.79 -9.24
N PRO A 34 50.18 -16.65 -8.69
CA PRO A 34 50.43 -16.83 -7.27
C PRO A 34 49.84 -15.67 -6.46
N SER A 35 48.86 -16.01 -5.61
CA SER A 35 48.23 -15.05 -4.69
C SER A 35 49.21 -14.60 -3.59
N PRO A 36 49.30 -13.29 -3.30
CA PRO A 36 50.15 -12.76 -2.23
C PRO A 36 49.58 -13.07 -0.83
N ALA A 37 50.48 -13.15 0.15
CA ALA A 37 50.21 -13.53 1.54
C ALA A 37 49.08 -12.70 2.21
N PRO A 38 48.29 -13.32 3.12
CA PRO A 38 47.15 -12.68 3.77
C PRO A 38 47.58 -11.57 4.73
N ALA A 39 47.02 -10.37 4.54
CA ALA A 39 47.14 -9.24 5.45
C ALA A 39 46.36 -9.50 6.77
N PRO A 40 46.79 -8.90 7.90
CA PRO A 40 46.19 -9.12 9.21
C PRO A 40 44.72 -8.69 9.28
N ALA A 41 43.89 -9.53 9.89
CA ALA A 41 42.45 -9.34 10.02
C ALA A 41 42.10 -8.02 10.76
N PRO A 42 41.16 -7.21 10.24
CA PRO A 42 40.71 -6.00 10.91
C PRO A 42 39.86 -6.36 12.14
N LYS A 43 40.11 -5.66 13.26
CA LYS A 43 39.35 -5.78 14.50
C LYS A 43 37.88 -5.45 14.24
N ALA A 44 36.98 -6.36 14.62
CA ALA A 44 35.54 -6.15 14.49
C ALA A 44 35.10 -4.95 15.36
N LYS A 45 34.56 -3.91 14.72
CA LYS A 45 33.91 -2.78 15.39
C LYS A 45 32.54 -3.23 15.92
N THR A 46 32.14 -2.74 17.08
CA THR A 46 30.80 -2.99 17.64
C THR A 46 29.72 -2.25 16.84
N ILE A 47 28.50 -2.77 16.86
CA ILE A 47 27.34 -2.19 16.14
C ILE A 47 27.12 -0.71 16.52
N GLU A 48 27.40 -0.34 17.77
CA GLU A 48 27.30 1.04 18.27
C GLU A 48 28.30 2.01 17.63
N GLN A 49 29.49 1.55 17.24
CA GLN A 49 30.47 2.38 16.50
C GLN A 49 30.07 2.59 15.05
N ILE A 50 29.38 1.63 14.43
CA ILE A 50 28.94 1.71 13.03
C ILE A 50 27.78 2.71 12.88
N VAL A 51 26.88 2.78 13.85
CA VAL A 51 25.75 3.74 13.84
C VAL A 51 26.21 5.18 14.09
N ARG A 52 27.33 5.38 14.79
CA ARG A 52 27.85 6.72 15.12
C ARG A 52 28.73 7.33 14.03
N GLU A 53 29.35 6.50 13.19
CA GLU A 53 30.25 6.93 12.11
C GLU A 53 29.56 7.13 10.76
N GLN A 54 28.27 6.79 10.62
CA GLN A 54 27.54 7.09 9.38
C GLN A 54 27.13 8.58 9.32
N PRO A 55 27.57 9.33 8.29
CA PRO A 55 27.13 10.70 8.06
C PRO A 55 25.69 10.68 7.54
N GLY A 56 24.74 10.65 8.47
CA GLY A 56 23.32 10.89 8.20
C GLY A 56 23.02 12.40 8.21
N PRO A 57 22.01 12.85 7.46
CA PRO A 57 21.67 14.26 7.34
C PRO A 57 21.23 14.82 8.70
N ASN A 58 21.99 15.78 9.23
CA ASN A 58 21.55 16.60 10.35
C ASN A 58 20.35 17.44 9.91
N LEU A 59 19.21 17.27 10.57
CA LEU A 59 17.97 18.01 10.31
C LEU A 59 18.06 19.51 10.67
N ASP A 60 19.20 19.96 11.19
CA ASP A 60 19.43 21.35 11.64
C ASP A 60 20.03 22.27 10.55
N GLU A 61 20.27 21.77 9.32
CA GLU A 61 20.87 22.53 8.22
C GLU A 61 19.92 22.89 7.06
N ILE A 62 18.59 22.87 7.27
CA ILE A 62 17.65 23.45 6.30
C ILE A 62 17.69 24.98 6.43
N LYS A 63 18.69 25.61 5.80
CA LYS A 63 18.63 27.02 5.43
C LYS A 63 17.79 27.14 4.17
N VAL A 64 16.58 27.65 4.31
CA VAL A 64 15.75 28.12 3.19
C VAL A 64 16.41 29.38 2.62
N PRO A 65 16.89 29.39 1.37
CA PRO A 65 17.34 30.62 0.73
C PRO A 65 16.12 31.46 0.35
N GLU A 66 16.00 32.65 0.93
CA GLU A 66 15.22 33.74 0.34
C GLU A 66 15.94 34.20 -0.92
N GLU A 67 15.52 33.68 -2.07
CA GLU A 67 15.94 34.21 -3.37
C GLU A 67 14.76 34.93 -4.03
N VAL A 68 14.96 36.24 -4.16
CA VAL A 68 14.06 37.23 -4.75
C VAL A 68 14.00 37.00 -6.26
N ALA A 69 12.92 36.41 -6.75
CA ALA A 69 12.63 36.28 -8.18
C ALA A 69 11.47 37.20 -8.59
N THR A 70 11.77 38.05 -9.56
CA THR A 70 10.92 39.01 -10.27
C THR A 70 9.56 38.46 -10.74
N PRO A 71 8.48 39.28 -10.76
CA PRO A 71 7.17 38.83 -11.21
C PRO A 71 7.13 38.72 -12.74
N VAL A 72 7.23 37.49 -13.24
CA VAL A 72 6.71 37.13 -14.56
C VAL A 72 5.18 36.99 -14.41
N PRO A 73 4.35 37.59 -15.28
CA PRO A 73 2.90 37.41 -15.19
C PRO A 73 2.56 35.95 -15.46
N ALA A 74 2.23 35.23 -14.39
CA ALA A 74 1.70 33.88 -14.44
C ALA A 74 0.32 33.91 -15.12
N PRO A 75 0.00 32.94 -16.00
CA PRO A 75 -1.36 32.77 -16.49
C PRO A 75 -2.26 32.47 -15.30
N GLU A 76 -3.40 33.16 -15.26
CA GLU A 76 -4.41 33.13 -14.21
C GLU A 76 -4.63 31.70 -13.68
N ALA A 77 -4.19 31.48 -12.44
CA ALA A 77 -4.50 30.28 -11.69
C ALA A 77 -6.01 30.24 -11.46
N THR A 78 -6.70 29.45 -12.29
CA THR A 78 -8.08 29.01 -12.05
C THR A 78 -8.19 28.49 -10.63
N ALA A 79 -9.18 29.03 -9.91
CA ALA A 79 -9.50 28.82 -8.50
C ALA A 79 -9.32 27.37 -8.00
N PRO A 80 -9.07 27.17 -6.68
CA PRO A 80 -8.95 25.85 -6.08
C PRO A 80 -10.18 25.01 -6.44
N THR A 81 -9.95 23.93 -7.22
CA THR A 81 -10.98 22.98 -7.60
C THR A 81 -11.44 22.27 -6.32
N GLU A 82 -12.71 22.44 -5.96
CA GLU A 82 -13.30 21.76 -4.81
C GLU A 82 -13.09 20.24 -4.91
N PRO A 83 -12.94 19.52 -3.79
CA PRO A 83 -12.75 18.08 -3.82
C PRO A 83 -13.92 17.36 -4.51
N VAL A 84 -13.61 16.32 -5.29
CA VAL A 84 -14.62 15.54 -6.03
C VAL A 84 -15.57 14.80 -5.09
N VAL A 85 -15.09 14.37 -3.94
CA VAL A 85 -15.92 13.76 -2.89
C VAL A 85 -16.04 14.77 -1.76
N ARG A 86 -17.28 15.16 -1.44
CA ARG A 86 -17.57 16.07 -0.34
C ARG A 86 -17.50 15.32 1.00
N PRO A 87 -17.34 16.05 2.13
CA PRO A 87 -17.31 15.44 3.45
C PRO A 87 -18.58 14.64 3.82
N ASP A 88 -19.72 14.94 3.19
CA ASP A 88 -20.98 14.22 3.35
C ASP A 88 -21.08 12.93 2.49
N GLY A 89 -20.03 12.60 1.73
CA GLY A 89 -19.98 11.45 0.83
C GLY A 89 -20.65 11.68 -0.53
N THR A 90 -21.18 12.88 -0.79
CA THR A 90 -21.75 13.19 -2.11
C THR A 90 -20.66 13.52 -3.13
N ILE A 91 -20.94 13.23 -4.40
CA ILE A 91 -20.02 13.47 -5.51
C ILE A 91 -20.27 14.87 -6.07
N ASN A 92 -19.20 15.66 -6.17
CA ASN A 92 -19.19 16.93 -6.86
C ASN A 92 -18.84 16.72 -8.35
N PHE A 93 -19.88 16.62 -9.19
CA PHE A 93 -19.71 16.45 -10.63
C PHE A 93 -19.07 17.65 -11.33
N GLU A 94 -19.27 18.86 -10.79
CA GLU A 94 -18.66 20.08 -11.35
C GLU A 94 -17.13 20.04 -11.23
N SER A 95 -16.61 19.50 -10.13
CA SER A 95 -15.17 19.23 -9.97
C SER A 95 -14.65 18.27 -11.03
N ILE A 96 -15.41 17.21 -11.37
CA ILE A 96 -15.03 16.25 -12.41
C ILE A 96 -14.99 16.93 -13.79
N TYR A 97 -15.97 17.76 -14.10
CA TYR A 97 -16.01 18.51 -15.36
C TYR A 97 -14.89 19.55 -15.46
N SER A 98 -14.55 20.19 -14.34
CA SER A 98 -13.44 21.14 -14.23
C SER A 98 -12.09 20.45 -14.43
N LEU A 99 -11.90 19.27 -13.83
CA LEU A 99 -10.71 18.43 -14.04
C LEU A 99 -10.56 18.00 -15.50
N ALA A 100 -11.67 17.69 -16.17
CA ALA A 100 -11.69 17.37 -17.59
C ALA A 100 -11.55 18.60 -18.52
N LYS A 101 -11.47 19.82 -17.96
CA LYS A 101 -11.35 21.09 -18.69
C LYS A 101 -12.41 21.24 -19.79
N LEU A 102 -13.64 20.85 -19.49
CA LEU A 102 -14.74 20.97 -20.45
C LEU A 102 -15.02 22.45 -20.74
N PRO A 103 -15.28 22.83 -22.00
CA PRO A 103 -15.57 24.22 -22.32
C PRO A 103 -16.94 24.61 -21.78
N THR A 104 -17.03 25.82 -21.23
CA THR A 104 -18.26 26.37 -20.68
C THR A 104 -19.30 26.56 -21.79
N SER A 105 -20.49 26.00 -21.60
CA SER A 105 -21.63 26.23 -22.48
C SER A 105 -22.52 27.32 -21.87
N PRO A 106 -23.08 28.26 -22.67
CA PRO A 106 -24.05 29.23 -22.18
C PRO A 106 -25.35 28.57 -21.67
N PHE A 107 -25.61 27.34 -22.12
CA PHE A 107 -26.72 26.53 -21.65
C PHE A 107 -26.29 25.06 -21.56
N THR A 108 -26.36 24.48 -20.37
CA THR A 108 -25.72 23.19 -20.08
C THR A 108 -26.71 22.02 -20.08
N ALA A 109 -26.19 20.80 -20.18
CA ALA A 109 -27.00 19.60 -20.09
C ALA A 109 -27.74 19.46 -18.73
N GLU A 110 -27.19 19.97 -17.63
CA GLU A 110 -27.81 19.95 -16.31
C GLU A 110 -29.04 20.86 -16.24
N GLN A 111 -28.96 22.05 -16.85
CA GLN A 111 -30.12 22.94 -16.97
C GLN A 111 -31.25 22.29 -17.78
N ILE A 112 -30.91 21.45 -18.76
CA ILE A 112 -31.90 20.62 -19.46
C ILE A 112 -32.49 19.53 -18.56
N LEU A 113 -31.69 18.90 -17.69
CA LEU A 113 -32.19 17.94 -16.71
C LEU A 113 -33.13 18.60 -15.70
N GLU A 114 -32.82 19.81 -15.25
CA GLU A 114 -33.72 20.62 -14.40
C GLU A 114 -35.02 20.93 -15.13
N LEU A 115 -34.95 21.32 -16.41
CA LEU A 115 -36.15 21.53 -17.23
C LEU A 115 -36.96 20.24 -17.36
N PHE A 116 -36.32 19.09 -17.58
CA PHE A 116 -37.01 17.79 -17.59
C PHE A 116 -37.70 17.49 -16.25
N ALA A 117 -37.03 17.77 -15.13
CA ALA A 117 -37.57 17.57 -13.79
C ALA A 117 -38.76 18.50 -13.47
N SER A 118 -38.83 19.66 -14.12
CA SER A 118 -39.96 20.59 -13.99
C SER A 118 -41.23 20.14 -14.72
N LEU A 119 -41.12 19.19 -15.68
CA LEU A 119 -42.27 18.66 -16.40
C LEU A 119 -43.00 17.58 -15.58
N PRO A 120 -44.33 17.43 -15.71
CA PRO A 120 -45.07 16.38 -15.03
C PRO A 120 -44.51 14.99 -15.32
N ALA A 121 -44.33 14.18 -14.26
CA ALA A 121 -43.74 12.85 -14.37
C ALA A 121 -44.54 11.93 -15.31
N ASP A 122 -45.88 12.02 -15.27
CA ASP A 122 -46.81 11.19 -16.02
C ASP A 122 -46.99 11.59 -17.50
N LEU A 123 -46.35 12.68 -17.94
CA LEU A 123 -46.49 13.15 -19.31
C LEU A 123 -45.84 12.14 -20.30
N PRO A 124 -46.50 11.77 -21.40
CA PRO A 124 -45.89 10.91 -22.43
C PRO A 124 -44.57 11.49 -22.96
N ILE A 125 -43.61 10.62 -23.26
CA ILE A 125 -42.25 11.02 -23.67
C ILE A 125 -42.24 11.92 -24.91
N ASP A 126 -43.16 11.68 -25.86
CA ASP A 126 -43.29 12.48 -27.07
C ASP A 126 -43.76 13.90 -26.76
N SER A 127 -44.69 14.04 -25.81
CA SER A 127 -45.15 15.35 -25.31
C SER A 127 -44.05 16.09 -24.56
N LYS A 128 -43.22 15.38 -23.77
CA LYS A 128 -42.06 15.98 -23.08
C LYS A 128 -41.05 16.51 -24.10
N ARG A 129 -40.74 15.69 -25.12
CA ARG A 129 -39.83 16.05 -26.21
C ARG A 129 -40.34 17.25 -27.01
N ALA A 130 -41.62 17.27 -27.37
CA ALA A 130 -42.23 18.37 -28.11
C ALA A 130 -42.16 19.68 -27.30
N THR A 131 -42.51 19.62 -26.02
CA THR A 131 -42.44 20.77 -25.10
C THR A 131 -41.02 21.34 -25.04
N ILE A 132 -40.03 20.48 -24.79
CA ILE A 132 -38.62 20.91 -24.71
C ILE A 132 -38.12 21.47 -26.04
N LYS A 133 -38.50 20.86 -27.17
CA LYS A 133 -38.12 21.36 -28.49
C LYS A 133 -38.66 22.76 -28.75
N VAL A 134 -39.90 23.04 -28.34
CA VAL A 134 -40.50 24.38 -28.45
C VAL A 134 -39.77 25.37 -27.53
N THR A 135 -39.54 25.02 -26.27
CA THR A 135 -38.83 25.87 -25.31
C THR A 135 -37.41 26.18 -25.79
N LEU A 136 -36.68 25.17 -26.27
CA LEU A 136 -35.36 25.34 -26.86
C LEU A 136 -35.40 26.18 -28.13
N GLY A 137 -36.38 26.00 -29.00
CA GLY A 137 -36.55 26.83 -30.19
C GLY A 137 -36.78 28.31 -29.88
N ALA A 138 -37.45 28.61 -28.76
CA ALA A 138 -37.59 29.98 -28.26
C ALA A 138 -36.26 30.52 -27.69
N MET A 139 -35.56 29.72 -26.89
CA MET A 139 -34.26 30.08 -26.29
C MET A 139 -33.13 30.21 -27.33
N ALA A 140 -33.16 29.43 -28.41
CA ALA A 140 -32.16 29.47 -29.48
C ALA A 140 -32.06 30.86 -30.12
N LYS A 141 -33.19 31.57 -30.22
CA LYS A 141 -33.24 32.91 -30.81
C LYS A 141 -32.67 34.00 -29.90
N THR A 142 -32.69 33.78 -28.58
CA THR A 142 -32.26 34.78 -27.59
C THR A 142 -30.85 34.52 -27.08
N LEU A 143 -30.50 33.25 -26.86
CA LEU A 143 -29.23 32.82 -26.26
C LEU A 143 -28.26 32.21 -27.28
N GLY A 144 -28.70 32.00 -28.53
CA GLY A 144 -27.88 31.36 -29.57
C GLY A 144 -27.62 29.86 -29.30
N VAL A 145 -28.39 29.24 -28.41
CA VAL A 145 -28.23 27.85 -27.99
C VAL A 145 -28.88 26.93 -29.00
N THR A 146 -28.12 25.97 -29.54
CA THR A 146 -28.67 24.95 -30.43
C THR A 146 -28.77 23.58 -29.75
N THR A 147 -29.68 22.73 -30.24
CA THR A 147 -29.81 21.35 -29.77
C THR A 147 -28.50 20.58 -29.89
N GLU A 148 -27.73 20.85 -30.94
CA GLU A 148 -26.45 20.21 -31.22
C GLU A 148 -25.40 20.59 -30.17
N GLN A 149 -25.40 21.84 -29.69
CA GLN A 149 -24.50 22.27 -28.61
C GLN A 149 -24.79 21.55 -27.30
N ILE A 150 -26.07 21.37 -26.95
CA ILE A 150 -26.50 20.65 -25.74
C ILE A 150 -26.10 19.17 -25.84
N VAL A 151 -26.33 18.54 -27.00
CA VAL A 151 -25.94 17.15 -27.23
C VAL A 151 -24.41 17.00 -27.15
N ALA A 152 -23.65 17.95 -27.72
CA ALA A 152 -22.20 17.95 -27.63
C ALA A 152 -21.70 18.15 -26.19
N ASP A 153 -22.34 19.01 -25.40
CA ASP A 153 -22.04 19.20 -23.97
C ASP A 153 -22.30 17.92 -23.17
N ALA A 154 -23.48 17.31 -23.33
CA ALA A 154 -23.84 16.06 -22.68
C ALA A 154 -22.87 14.92 -23.05
N SER A 155 -22.51 14.79 -24.34
CA SER A 155 -21.56 13.79 -24.80
C SER A 155 -20.17 13.98 -24.18
N ARG A 156 -19.68 15.23 -24.12
CA ARG A 156 -18.39 15.57 -23.49
C ARG A 156 -18.40 15.26 -21.99
N LYS A 157 -19.50 15.56 -21.29
CA LYS A 157 -19.66 15.24 -19.87
C LYS A 157 -19.72 13.74 -19.61
N LEU A 158 -20.44 12.97 -20.42
CA LEU A 158 -20.45 11.52 -20.33
C LEU A 158 -19.05 10.92 -20.54
N ALA A 159 -18.30 11.42 -21.53
CA ALA A 159 -16.92 10.99 -21.76
C ALA A 159 -16.01 11.34 -20.57
N ALA A 160 -16.14 12.53 -19.99
CA ALA A 160 -15.40 12.94 -18.80
C ALA A 160 -15.70 12.04 -17.59
N LEU A 161 -16.98 11.72 -17.34
CA LEU A 161 -17.38 10.83 -16.26
C LEU A 161 -16.84 9.41 -16.46
N ALA A 162 -16.90 8.88 -17.69
CA ALA A 162 -16.38 7.57 -18.01
C ALA A 162 -14.87 7.50 -17.77
N ALA A 163 -14.11 8.49 -18.28
CA ALA A 163 -12.67 8.57 -18.09
C ALA A 163 -12.28 8.73 -16.61
N TYR A 164 -13.01 9.55 -15.86
CA TYR A 164 -12.79 9.70 -14.43
C TYR A 164 -13.03 8.38 -13.68
N ASN A 165 -14.14 7.70 -13.97
CA ASN A 165 -14.46 6.42 -13.33
C ASN A 165 -13.43 5.33 -13.66
N GLU A 166 -12.98 5.25 -14.91
CA GLU A 166 -11.91 4.32 -15.31
C GLU A 166 -10.60 4.62 -14.57
N SER A 167 -10.18 5.88 -14.53
CA SER A 167 -8.97 6.31 -13.80
C SER A 167 -9.07 6.01 -12.31
N PHE A 168 -10.21 6.33 -11.69
CA PHE A 168 -10.45 6.08 -10.27
C PHE A 168 -10.45 4.58 -9.96
N THR A 169 -11.12 3.78 -10.79
CA THR A 169 -11.14 2.32 -10.65
C THR A 169 -9.73 1.75 -10.73
N LYS A 170 -8.94 2.19 -11.72
CA LYS A 170 -7.55 1.77 -11.84
C LYS A 170 -6.72 2.14 -10.61
N GLN A 171 -6.81 3.38 -10.14
CA GLN A 171 -6.09 3.83 -8.94
C GLN A 171 -6.49 3.01 -7.70
N ALA A 172 -7.78 2.71 -7.53
CA ALA A 172 -8.27 1.90 -6.43
C ALA A 172 -7.75 0.46 -6.54
N THR A 173 -7.79 -0.16 -7.72
CA THR A 173 -7.24 -1.50 -7.95
C THR A 173 -5.73 -1.56 -7.67
N ASP A 174 -4.96 -0.58 -8.18
CA ASP A 174 -3.51 -0.51 -7.96
C ASP A 174 -3.17 -0.28 -6.48
N TYR A 175 -3.99 0.47 -5.74
CA TYR A 175 -3.86 0.64 -4.31
C TYR A 175 -4.14 -0.67 -3.56
N CYS A 176 -5.27 -1.32 -3.85
CA CYS A 176 -5.62 -2.61 -3.22
C CYS A 176 -4.55 -3.66 -3.47
N ALA A 177 -4.06 -3.81 -4.70
CA ALA A 177 -3.02 -4.78 -5.03
C ALA A 177 -1.72 -4.53 -4.25
N ARG A 178 -1.30 -3.27 -4.09
CA ARG A 178 -0.12 -2.93 -3.28
C ARG A 178 -0.34 -3.23 -1.80
N ALA A 179 -1.50 -2.89 -1.26
CA ALA A 179 -1.86 -3.18 0.12
C ALA A 179 -1.90 -4.69 0.40
N GLU A 180 -2.43 -5.49 -0.53
CA GLU A 180 -2.45 -6.96 -0.43
C GLU A 180 -1.03 -7.55 -0.39
N ILE A 181 -0.12 -7.08 -1.25
CA ILE A 181 1.28 -7.50 -1.24
C ILE A 181 1.96 -7.13 0.09
N GLU A 182 1.69 -5.94 0.62
CA GLU A 182 2.23 -5.50 1.90
C GLU A 182 1.70 -6.37 3.05
N ILE A 183 0.40 -6.69 3.06
CA ILE A 183 -0.19 -7.61 4.04
C ILE A 183 0.50 -8.97 3.98
N MET A 184 0.65 -9.56 2.80
CA MET A 184 1.34 -10.85 2.65
C MET A 184 2.78 -10.80 3.17
N THR A 185 3.49 -9.70 2.91
CA THR A 185 4.87 -9.50 3.39
C THR A 185 4.91 -9.43 4.92
N LEU A 186 3.99 -8.69 5.53
CA LEU A 186 3.88 -8.57 6.99
C LEU A 186 3.48 -9.90 7.64
N GLU A 187 2.59 -10.66 7.03
CA GLU A 187 2.20 -11.99 7.51
C GLU A 187 3.37 -12.97 7.51
N GLN A 188 4.21 -12.96 6.47
CA GLN A 188 5.43 -13.76 6.43
C GLN A 188 6.40 -13.35 7.55
N GLN A 189 6.60 -12.04 7.78
CA GLN A 189 7.45 -11.57 8.88
C GLN A 189 6.90 -12.00 10.25
N ILE A 190 5.58 -11.97 10.44
CA ILE A 190 4.93 -12.46 11.67
C ILE A 190 5.20 -13.96 11.85
N ALA A 191 5.09 -14.76 10.78
CA ALA A 191 5.37 -16.19 10.84
C ALA A 191 6.83 -16.47 11.22
N ASP A 192 7.78 -15.77 10.60
CA ASP A 192 9.22 -15.92 10.89
C ASP A 192 9.54 -15.53 12.34
N LYS A 193 8.94 -14.45 12.85
CA LYS A 193 9.11 -14.03 14.24
C LYS A 193 8.51 -15.02 15.23
N LYS A 194 7.35 -15.61 14.93
CA LYS A 194 6.76 -16.67 15.75
C LYS A 194 7.67 -17.89 15.82
N LYS A 195 8.21 -18.32 14.68
CA LYS A 195 9.18 -19.42 14.62
C LYS A 195 10.42 -19.13 15.47
N ALA A 196 11.00 -17.92 15.36
CA ALA A 196 12.14 -17.53 16.17
C ALA A 196 11.83 -17.52 17.69
N ILE A 197 10.62 -17.13 18.08
CA ILE A 197 10.17 -17.19 19.48
C ILE A 197 10.07 -18.64 19.96
N GLU A 198 9.52 -19.54 19.15
CA GLU A 198 9.42 -20.97 19.48
C GLU A 198 10.80 -21.61 19.64
N GLU A 199 11.73 -21.33 18.72
CA GLU A 199 13.13 -21.78 18.81
C GLU A 199 13.82 -21.26 20.07
N ALA A 200 13.62 -19.99 20.41
CA ALA A 200 14.17 -19.40 21.62
C ALA A 200 13.61 -20.04 22.90
N LYS A 201 12.30 -20.34 22.94
CA LYS A 201 11.65 -21.04 24.06
C LYS A 201 12.18 -22.46 24.22
N ALA A 202 12.29 -23.21 23.14
CA ALA A 202 12.85 -24.57 23.16
C ALA A 202 14.29 -24.56 23.69
N LYS A 203 15.11 -23.61 23.23
CA LYS A 203 16.47 -23.43 23.74
C LYS A 203 16.51 -23.08 25.23
N GLN A 204 15.62 -22.18 25.68
CA GLN A 204 15.52 -21.82 27.09
C GLN A 204 15.17 -23.04 27.95
N GLU A 205 14.21 -23.86 27.52
CA GLU A 205 13.81 -25.09 28.20
C GLU A 205 14.97 -26.08 28.31
N THR A 206 15.67 -26.35 27.21
CA THR A 206 16.86 -27.22 27.20
C THR A 206 17.95 -26.72 28.15
N MET A 207 18.22 -25.41 28.18
CA MET A 207 19.20 -24.84 29.10
C MET A 207 18.76 -24.96 30.56
N ASN A 208 17.48 -24.71 30.85
CA ASN A 208 16.93 -24.85 32.19
C ASN A 208 17.05 -26.29 32.69
N GLU A 209 16.68 -27.28 31.88
CA GLU A 209 16.84 -28.71 32.20
C GLU A 209 18.30 -29.08 32.47
N ALA A 210 19.23 -28.57 31.66
CA ALA A 210 20.66 -28.80 31.86
C ALA A 210 21.17 -28.20 33.18
N CYS A 211 20.73 -26.99 33.52
CA CYS A 211 21.07 -26.33 34.79
C CYS A 211 20.50 -27.07 36.00
N VAL A 212 19.23 -27.49 35.94
CA VAL A 212 18.59 -28.27 37.01
C VAL A 212 19.36 -29.58 37.23
N LYS A 213 19.62 -30.32 36.15
CA LYS A 213 20.36 -31.59 36.23
C LYS A 213 21.77 -31.43 36.82
N GLU A 214 22.48 -30.35 36.47
CA GLU A 214 23.80 -30.10 37.05
C GLU A 214 23.69 -29.64 38.51
N SER A 215 22.67 -28.86 38.86
CA SER A 215 22.38 -28.49 40.25
C SER A 215 22.13 -29.72 41.12
N ASP A 216 21.33 -30.68 40.65
CA ASP A 216 21.06 -31.93 41.37
C ASP A 216 22.36 -32.72 41.62
N ARG A 217 23.24 -32.80 40.61
CA ARG A 217 24.55 -33.47 40.76
C ARG A 217 25.46 -32.78 41.78
N LEU A 218 25.40 -31.47 41.88
CA LEU A 218 26.17 -30.72 42.88
C LEU A 218 25.58 -30.89 44.28
N ASP A 219 24.25 -31.00 44.40
CA ASP A 219 23.57 -31.26 45.65
C ASP A 219 23.95 -32.65 46.21
N ASP A 220 24.00 -33.69 45.35
CA ASP A 220 24.49 -35.03 45.73
C ASP A 220 25.91 -34.98 46.34
N VAL A 221 26.79 -34.13 45.78
CA VAL A 221 28.15 -33.94 46.29
C VAL A 221 28.13 -33.23 47.64
N LEU A 222 27.30 -32.19 47.79
CA LEU A 222 27.16 -31.48 49.06
C LEU A 222 26.59 -32.39 50.15
N GLU A 223 25.57 -33.19 49.83
CA GLU A 223 24.98 -34.16 50.74
C GLU A 223 26.04 -35.15 51.23
N PHE A 224 26.80 -35.75 50.31
CA PHE A 224 27.88 -36.70 50.62
C PHE A 224 28.89 -36.12 51.64
N PHE A 225 29.36 -34.89 51.43
CA PHE A 225 30.32 -34.27 52.35
C PHE A 225 29.69 -33.74 53.65
N SER A 226 28.39 -33.47 53.68
CA SER A 226 27.70 -32.99 54.87
C SER A 226 27.43 -34.09 55.90
N MET A 227 27.31 -35.35 55.47
CA MET A 227 27.04 -36.50 56.36
C MET A 227 28.20 -36.82 57.32
N ASP A 228 29.44 -36.49 56.94
CA ASP A 228 30.64 -36.77 57.74
C ASP A 228 31.08 -35.60 58.64
N VAL A 229 30.33 -34.49 58.68
CA VAL A 229 30.59 -33.38 59.60
C VAL A 229 29.82 -33.63 60.91
N PRO A 230 30.48 -34.08 62.01
CA PRO A 230 29.80 -34.22 63.29
C PRO A 230 29.23 -32.87 63.73
N PRO A 231 28.06 -32.82 64.38
CA PRO A 231 27.49 -31.58 64.89
C PRO A 231 28.54 -30.89 65.77
N SER A 232 28.98 -29.71 65.32
CA SER A 232 29.92 -28.87 66.05
C SER A 232 29.42 -28.70 67.49
N LYS A 233 30.20 -29.14 68.48
CA LYS A 233 29.91 -29.02 69.93
C LYS A 233 30.04 -27.57 70.45
N MET A 234 29.73 -26.58 69.63
CA MET A 234 29.74 -25.16 70.00
C MET A 234 28.36 -24.56 69.75
N ALA A 235 27.39 -24.99 70.56
CA ALA A 235 26.14 -24.29 70.88
C ALA A 235 25.89 -24.43 72.38
#